data_AF-A0A368GX88-F1
#
_entry.id   AF-A0A368GX88-F1
#
_cell.length_a   1.000
_cell.length_b   1.000
_cell.length_c   1.000
_cell.angle_alpha   90.00
_cell.angle_beta   90.00
_cell.angle_gamma   90.00
#
_symmetry.space_group_name_H-M   'P 1'
#
loop_
_entity.id
_entity.type
_entity.pdbx_description
1 polymer ?
#
loop_
_entity_poly.entity_id
_entity_poly.type
_entity_poly.pdbx_seq_one_letter_code
_entity_poly.pdbx_strand_id
1 'polypeptide(L)'
;SNVISACGDTRYHSKNCRVIEGILAFDDPKNVELPKLEELYGQMYLVKSKLAYLPDMPLLRKFEWRRTKEQPYAIKIVNNSQLQSIAPLTKINEFVFEPEDNAVLIEGNPALCIGPKEAGTEFVKKYASNVVACGDLARARGNAEQAQCTFFCLKCSK
;
A
#
# COMPACT_ATOMS: atom_id res chain seq x y z
N SER A 1 7.25 -25.47 24.42
CA SER A 1 6.76 -24.10 24.70
C SER A 1 6.95 -23.24 23.48
N ASN A 2 5.88 -22.90 22.76
CA ASN A 2 5.97 -21.97 21.63
C ASN A 2 6.00 -20.55 22.19
N VAL A 3 7.20 -19.97 22.32
CA VAL A 3 7.33 -18.53 22.57
C VAL A 3 6.86 -17.82 21.30
N ILE A 4 5.68 -17.23 21.33
CA ILE A 4 5.25 -16.30 20.27
C ILE A 4 6.23 -15.13 20.32
N SER A 5 7.04 -14.98 19.26
CA SER A 5 8.01 -13.88 19.16
C SER A 5 7.29 -12.58 18.82
N ALA A 6 6.68 -11.96 19.83
CA ALA A 6 6.10 -10.62 19.75
C ALA A 6 7.21 -9.55 19.82
N CYS A 7 7.10 -8.54 18.97
CA CYS A 7 8.08 -7.47 18.84
C CYS A 7 7.39 -6.11 18.94
N GLY A 8 7.88 -5.25 19.83
CA GLY A 8 7.42 -3.86 19.95
C GLY A 8 8.20 -2.88 19.07
N ASP A 9 8.02 -1.58 19.34
CA ASP A 9 8.69 -0.50 18.60
C ASP A 9 10.22 -0.47 18.77
N THR A 10 10.72 -0.96 19.91
CA THR A 10 12.15 -0.99 20.28
C THR A 10 12.94 -2.13 19.62
N ARG A 11 12.30 -2.94 18.76
CA ARG A 11 12.96 -4.06 18.06
C ARG A 11 14.11 -3.58 17.16
N TYR A 12 15.17 -4.37 17.10
CA TYR A 12 16.32 -4.10 16.21
C TYR A 12 16.08 -4.59 14.77
N HIS A 13 15.38 -5.71 14.60
CA HIS A 13 15.01 -6.28 13.29
C HIS A 13 13.68 -7.05 13.39
N SER A 14 12.96 -7.18 12.27
CA SER A 14 11.65 -7.84 12.22
C SER A 14 11.66 -9.26 11.67
N LYS A 15 12.82 -9.76 11.20
CA LYS A 15 12.96 -11.07 10.52
C LYS A 15 12.33 -12.25 11.28
N ASN A 16 12.42 -12.22 12.61
CA ASN A 16 11.94 -13.31 13.48
C ASN A 16 10.63 -12.99 14.21
N CYS A 17 10.05 -11.81 13.98
CA CYS A 17 8.82 -11.39 14.63
C CYS A 17 7.63 -12.11 13.99
N ARG A 18 6.83 -12.77 14.83
CA ARG A 18 5.54 -13.34 14.42
C ARG A 18 4.40 -12.36 14.66
N VAL A 19 4.52 -11.57 15.72
CA VAL A 19 3.58 -10.51 16.05
C VAL A 19 4.35 -9.20 16.14
N ILE A 20 3.83 -8.13 15.55
CA ILE A 20 4.33 -6.78 15.76
C ILE A 20 3.25 -5.95 16.44
N GLU A 21 3.63 -5.30 17.53
CA GLU A 21 2.81 -4.31 18.23
C GLU A 21 3.44 -2.92 18.02
N GLY A 22 2.66 -1.99 17.47
CA GLY A 22 3.11 -0.63 17.16
C GLY A 22 3.30 -0.37 15.68
N ILE A 23 4.34 0.39 15.34
CA ILE A 23 4.49 0.95 13.99
C ILE A 23 5.34 0.05 13.09
N LEU A 24 4.80 -0.25 11.91
CA LEU A 24 5.48 -0.88 10.79
C LEU A 24 5.69 0.13 9.65
N ALA A 25 6.80 0.88 9.74
CA ALA A 25 7.28 1.71 8.63
C ALA A 25 8.05 0.84 7.63
N PHE A 26 7.55 0.72 6.39
CA PHE A 26 8.11 -0.20 5.40
C PHE A 26 9.50 0.18 4.89
N ASP A 27 9.87 1.45 5.00
CA ASP A 27 11.19 1.98 4.63
C ASP A 27 12.20 1.99 5.78
N ASP A 28 11.79 1.59 6.99
CA ASP A 28 12.68 1.41 8.12
C ASP A 28 13.56 0.15 7.89
N PRO A 29 14.90 0.27 8.01
CA PRO A 29 15.82 -0.87 7.87
C PRO A 29 15.48 -2.08 8.73
N LYS A 30 14.80 -1.89 9.88
CA LYS A 30 14.39 -3.01 10.74
C LYS A 30 13.29 -3.88 10.11
N ASN A 31 12.54 -3.36 9.13
CA ASN A 31 11.36 -3.99 8.53
C ASN A 31 11.60 -4.52 7.09
N VAL A 32 12.86 -4.58 6.65
CA VAL A 32 13.20 -5.06 5.30
C VAL A 32 12.76 -6.52 5.08
N GLU A 33 12.85 -7.35 6.11
CA GLU A 33 12.45 -8.76 6.06
C GLU A 33 11.33 -9.05 7.05
N LEU A 34 10.18 -9.52 6.55
CA LEU A 34 9.00 -9.90 7.33
C LEU A 34 8.50 -11.34 7.03
N PRO A 35 9.38 -12.34 6.87
CA PRO A 35 8.98 -13.67 6.37
C PRO A 35 8.12 -14.46 7.36
N LYS A 36 8.17 -14.10 8.65
CA LYS A 36 7.46 -14.78 9.74
C LYS A 36 6.32 -13.96 10.33
N LEU A 37 6.10 -12.73 9.84
CA LEU A 37 5.08 -11.86 10.40
C LEU A 37 3.69 -12.47 10.12
N GLU A 38 2.94 -12.74 11.17
CA GLU A 38 1.60 -13.34 11.11
C GLU A 38 0.53 -12.31 11.48
N GLU A 39 0.83 -11.42 12.44
CA GLU A 39 -0.14 -10.46 12.99
C GLU A 39 0.51 -9.10 13.23
N LEU A 40 -0.23 -8.05 12.88
CA LEU A 40 0.13 -6.67 13.20
C LEU A 40 -0.97 -6.05 14.06
N TYR A 41 -0.57 -5.45 15.18
CA TYR A 41 -1.41 -4.66 16.06
C TYR A 41 -0.86 -3.23 16.10
N GLY A 42 -1.37 -2.33 15.26
CA GLY A 42 -0.83 -0.98 15.19
C GLY A 42 -0.99 -0.32 13.81
N GLN A 43 0.09 0.16 13.21
CA GLN A 43 0.01 0.98 11.98
C GLN A 43 1.02 0.56 10.92
N MET A 44 0.64 0.73 9.65
CA MET A 44 1.53 0.58 8.50
C MET A 44 1.77 1.92 7.80
N TYR A 45 3.04 2.23 7.53
CA TYR A 45 3.43 3.47 6.88
C TYR A 45 4.40 3.27 5.72
N LEU A 46 4.15 4.00 4.65
CA LEU A 46 5.13 4.28 3.61
C LEU A 46 4.92 5.71 3.12
N VAL A 47 5.81 6.63 3.48
CA VAL A 47 5.65 8.06 3.15
C VAL A 47 6.92 8.61 2.54
N LYS A 48 6.82 9.25 1.36
CA LYS A 48 7.97 9.85 0.66
C LYS A 48 9.15 8.88 0.46
N SER A 49 8.85 7.60 0.29
CA SER A 49 9.83 6.54 0.12
C SER A 49 10.25 6.37 -1.34
N LYS A 50 11.44 5.78 -1.51
CA LYS A 50 11.97 5.32 -2.80
C LYS A 50 11.71 3.83 -3.05
N LEU A 51 11.00 3.15 -2.15
CA LEU A 51 10.65 1.74 -2.34
C LEU A 51 9.71 1.57 -3.54
N ALA A 52 10.09 0.70 -4.47
CA ALA A 52 9.26 0.35 -5.61
C ALA A 52 8.17 -0.65 -5.24
N TYR A 53 8.41 -1.49 -4.23
CA TYR A 53 7.50 -2.53 -3.77
C TYR A 53 7.51 -2.59 -2.24
N LEU A 54 6.36 -2.94 -1.66
CA LEU A 54 6.27 -3.28 -0.25
C LEU A 54 7.01 -4.61 0.01
N PRO A 55 7.67 -4.77 1.18
CA PRO A 55 8.19 -6.06 1.60
C PRO A 55 7.10 -7.14 1.55
N ASP A 56 7.46 -8.34 1.10
CA ASP A 56 6.52 -9.45 1.11
C ASP A 56 6.30 -9.92 2.55
N MET A 57 5.02 -10.19 2.87
CA MET A 57 4.56 -10.60 4.20
C MET A 57 3.70 -11.87 4.03
N PRO A 58 4.31 -12.99 3.63
CA PRO A 58 3.56 -14.15 3.13
C PRO A 58 2.67 -14.83 4.18
N LEU A 59 2.95 -14.61 5.46
CA LEU A 59 2.20 -15.21 6.57
C LEU A 59 1.27 -14.22 7.27
N LEU A 60 1.27 -12.94 6.87
CA LEU A 60 0.50 -11.91 7.56
C LEU A 60 -0.98 -12.13 7.26
N ARG A 61 -1.69 -12.61 8.27
CA ARG A 61 -3.10 -13.01 8.18
C ARG A 61 -4.04 -11.98 8.81
N LYS A 62 -3.56 -11.23 9.81
CA LYS A 62 -4.38 -10.27 10.56
C LYS A 62 -3.70 -8.92 10.73
N PHE A 63 -4.45 -7.86 10.50
CA PHE A 63 -4.06 -6.50 10.85
C PHE A 63 -5.16 -5.81 11.66
N GLU A 64 -4.85 -5.50 12.92
CA GLU A 64 -5.74 -4.80 13.83
C GLU A 64 -5.21 -3.41 14.18
N TRP A 65 -6.11 -2.43 14.18
CA TRP A 65 -5.83 -1.05 14.55
C TRP A 65 -7.06 -0.38 15.15
N ARG A 66 -6.83 0.38 16.22
CA ARG A 66 -7.85 1.25 16.83
C ARG A 66 -7.37 2.69 16.78
N ARG A 67 -8.21 3.58 16.27
CA ARG A 67 -7.90 4.99 16.10
C ARG A 67 -7.58 5.64 17.43
N THR A 68 -6.47 6.37 17.47
CA THR A 68 -6.16 7.34 18.51
C THR A 68 -6.13 8.74 17.90
N LYS A 69 -6.03 9.79 18.72
CA LYS A 69 -5.96 11.17 18.22
C LYS A 69 -4.67 11.43 17.44
N GLU A 70 -3.60 10.77 17.83
CA GLU A 70 -2.25 10.89 17.26
C GLU A 70 -2.09 10.07 15.98
N GLN A 71 -2.96 9.08 15.80
CA GLN A 71 -2.87 8.05 14.79
C GLN A 71 -4.19 8.01 14.01
N PRO A 72 -4.35 8.84 12.96
CA PRO A 72 -5.63 8.96 12.26
C PRO A 72 -5.93 7.83 11.25
N TYR A 73 -4.91 7.07 10.81
CA TYR A 73 -5.01 6.02 9.79
C TYR A 73 -4.32 4.72 10.24
N ALA A 74 -4.91 3.56 9.98
CA ALA A 74 -4.26 2.27 10.11
C ALA A 74 -3.15 2.10 9.05
N ILE A 75 -3.45 2.44 7.80
CA ILE A 75 -2.51 2.37 6.66
C ILE A 75 -2.37 3.76 6.07
N LYS A 76 -1.14 4.23 5.90
CA LYS A 76 -0.87 5.47 5.18
C LYS A 76 0.29 5.28 4.20
N ILE A 77 -0.05 5.31 2.91
CA ILE A 77 0.85 5.15 1.77
C ILE A 77 0.76 6.43 0.92
N VAL A 78 1.68 7.37 1.17
CA VAL A 78 1.54 8.73 0.65
C VAL A 78 2.82 9.23 -0.02
N ASN A 79 2.70 9.81 -1.21
CA ASN A 79 3.78 10.52 -1.91
C ASN A 79 5.00 9.64 -2.24
N ASN A 80 4.79 8.36 -2.60
CA ASN A 80 5.86 7.45 -3.00
C ASN A 80 5.98 7.41 -4.52
N SER A 81 6.98 8.10 -5.07
CA SER A 81 7.12 8.31 -6.52
C SER A 81 7.42 7.04 -7.32
N GLN A 82 8.02 6.04 -6.68
CA GLN A 82 8.45 4.80 -7.32
C GLN A 82 7.59 3.60 -6.96
N LEU A 83 6.68 3.72 -5.97
CA LEU A 83 5.86 2.60 -5.53
C LEU A 83 4.95 2.15 -6.67
N GLN A 84 5.06 0.89 -7.07
CA GLN A 84 4.33 0.35 -8.22
C GLN A 84 3.14 -0.51 -7.82
N SER A 85 3.19 -1.13 -6.64
CA SER A 85 2.18 -2.11 -6.22
C SER A 85 1.97 -2.13 -4.71
N ILE A 86 0.72 -2.40 -4.33
CA ILE A 86 0.29 -2.70 -2.95
C ILE A 86 -0.19 -4.15 -2.79
N ALA A 87 0.14 -5.03 -3.75
CA ALA A 87 -0.34 -6.42 -3.78
C ALA A 87 -0.17 -7.19 -2.45
N PRO A 88 0.93 -7.03 -1.68
CA PRO A 88 1.06 -7.71 -0.38
C PRO A 88 -0.08 -7.41 0.60
N LEU A 89 -0.67 -6.21 0.57
CA LEU A 89 -1.80 -5.86 1.44
C LEU A 89 -3.07 -6.61 1.08
N THR A 90 -3.26 -6.93 -0.21
CA THR A 90 -4.44 -7.64 -0.69
C THR A 90 -4.47 -9.12 -0.30
N LYS A 91 -3.35 -9.65 0.20
CA LYS A 91 -3.21 -11.02 0.67
C LYS A 91 -3.61 -11.20 2.15
N ILE A 92 -3.83 -10.12 2.89
CA ILE A 92 -4.17 -10.17 4.31
C ILE A 92 -5.64 -10.59 4.45
N ASN A 93 -5.88 -11.62 5.26
CA ASN A 93 -7.21 -12.23 5.40
C ASN A 93 -8.17 -11.38 6.23
N GLU A 94 -7.67 -10.75 7.30
CA GLU A 94 -8.51 -10.09 8.30
C GLU A 94 -7.97 -8.68 8.60
N PHE A 95 -8.82 -7.68 8.37
CA PHE A 95 -8.61 -6.30 8.79
C PHE A 95 -9.62 -5.96 9.89
N VAL A 96 -9.12 -5.56 11.06
CA VAL A 96 -9.94 -5.13 12.19
C VAL A 96 -9.62 -3.68 12.47
N PHE A 97 -10.41 -2.77 11.88
CA PHE A 97 -10.21 -1.33 11.97
C PHE A 97 -11.35 -0.65 12.74
N GLU A 98 -11.00 0.12 13.76
CA GLU A 98 -11.98 0.85 14.59
C GLU A 98 -11.64 2.35 14.67
N PRO A 99 -12.37 3.26 13.98
CA PRO A 99 -13.43 2.97 13.01
C PRO A 99 -12.86 2.44 11.70
N GLU A 100 -13.69 1.72 10.96
CA GLU A 100 -13.31 1.11 9.70
C GLU A 100 -13.22 2.13 8.54
N ASP A 101 -14.08 3.14 8.57
CA ASP A 101 -14.13 4.20 7.57
C ASP A 101 -12.91 5.13 7.68
N ASN A 102 -12.32 5.46 6.53
CA ASN A 102 -11.12 6.30 6.44
C ASN A 102 -9.92 5.74 7.23
N ALA A 103 -9.87 4.43 7.49
CA ALA A 103 -8.73 3.77 8.12
C ALA A 103 -7.49 3.72 7.20
N VAL A 104 -7.67 3.86 5.89
CA VAL A 104 -6.60 3.75 4.89
C VAL A 104 -6.51 5.01 4.05
N LEU A 105 -5.29 5.54 3.89
CA LEU A 105 -4.97 6.68 3.03
C LEU A 105 -3.93 6.28 1.99
N ILE A 106 -4.31 6.32 0.71
CA ILE A 106 -3.42 6.01 -0.43
C ILE A 106 -3.50 7.15 -1.44
N GLU A 107 -2.47 8.01 -1.46
CA GLU A 107 -2.48 9.24 -2.27
C GLU A 107 -1.10 9.65 -2.77
N GLY A 108 -1.05 10.34 -3.91
CA GLY A 108 0.21 10.92 -4.43
C GLY A 108 1.26 9.89 -4.85
N ASN A 109 0.86 8.66 -5.20
CA ASN A 109 1.77 7.59 -5.64
C ASN A 109 1.69 7.44 -7.18
N PRO A 110 2.42 8.24 -7.98
CA PRO A 110 2.21 8.34 -9.43
C PRO A 110 2.54 7.07 -10.23
N ALA A 111 3.41 6.21 -9.71
CA ALA A 111 3.75 4.94 -10.35
C ALA A 111 2.85 3.78 -9.90
N LEU A 112 1.99 4.00 -8.90
CA LEU A 112 1.15 2.95 -8.31
C LEU A 112 -0.01 2.64 -9.25
N CYS A 113 -0.19 1.36 -9.55
CA CYS A 113 -1.38 0.86 -10.23
C CYS A 113 -1.82 -0.47 -9.62
N ILE A 114 -3.09 -0.82 -9.82
CA ILE A 114 -3.66 -2.09 -9.35
C ILE A 114 -3.62 -3.13 -10.47
N GLY A 115 -3.00 -4.27 -10.21
CA GLY A 115 -2.98 -5.38 -11.14
C GLY A 115 -4.37 -6.02 -11.30
N PRO A 116 -4.65 -6.70 -12.42
CA PRO A 116 -5.96 -7.31 -12.67
C PRO A 116 -6.37 -8.35 -11.61
N LYS A 117 -5.40 -9.04 -11.00
CA LYS A 117 -5.65 -10.05 -9.95
C LYS A 117 -6.08 -9.39 -8.65
N GLU A 118 -5.51 -8.24 -8.32
CA GLU A 118 -5.76 -7.51 -7.09
C GLU A 118 -7.03 -6.65 -7.16
N ALA A 119 -7.42 -6.21 -8.35
CA ALA A 119 -8.58 -5.32 -8.57
C ALA A 119 -9.90 -5.86 -7.99
N GLY A 120 -10.07 -7.18 -7.97
CA GLY A 120 -11.27 -7.83 -7.44
C GLY A 120 -11.30 -8.02 -5.93
N THR A 121 -10.21 -7.71 -5.22
CA THR A 121 -10.10 -7.96 -3.78
C THR A 121 -10.91 -6.93 -2.97
N GLU A 122 -11.49 -7.36 -1.84
CA GLU A 122 -12.29 -6.49 -0.98
C GLU A 122 -11.49 -5.30 -0.45
N PHE A 123 -10.21 -5.52 -0.12
CA PHE A 123 -9.30 -4.45 0.27
C PHE A 123 -9.22 -3.34 -0.79
N VAL A 124 -9.01 -3.71 -2.06
CA VAL A 124 -8.89 -2.72 -3.14
C VAL A 124 -10.21 -2.00 -3.37
N LYS A 125 -11.33 -2.73 -3.45
CA LYS A 125 -12.65 -2.11 -3.66
C LYS A 125 -12.99 -1.10 -2.58
N LYS A 126 -12.62 -1.38 -1.33
CA LYS A 126 -12.93 -0.54 -0.17
C LYS A 126 -11.96 0.63 0.01
N TYR A 127 -10.66 0.39 -0.14
CA TYR A 127 -9.62 1.34 0.30
C TYR A 127 -8.73 1.89 -0.81
N ALA A 128 -8.74 1.30 -2.00
CA ALA A 128 -7.86 1.68 -3.10
C ALA A 128 -8.62 1.86 -4.43
N SER A 129 -9.93 2.14 -4.36
CA SER A 129 -10.78 2.33 -5.54
C SER A 129 -10.42 3.56 -6.38
N ASN A 130 -9.69 4.51 -5.79
CA ASN A 130 -9.13 5.69 -6.45
C ASN A 130 -7.83 5.40 -7.22
N VAL A 131 -7.24 4.21 -7.06
CA VAL A 131 -6.01 3.81 -7.76
C VAL A 131 -6.36 3.18 -9.10
N VAL A 132 -5.74 3.67 -10.17
CA VAL A 132 -5.96 3.19 -11.54
C VAL A 132 -5.47 1.75 -11.74
N ALA A 133 -6.10 1.02 -12.66
CA ALA A 133 -5.63 -0.29 -13.05
C ALA A 133 -4.34 -0.21 -13.89
N CYS A 134 -3.48 -1.22 -13.76
CA CYS A 134 -2.26 -1.33 -14.56
C CYS A 134 -2.61 -1.56 -16.04
N GLY A 135 -1.96 -0.81 -16.94
CA GLY A 135 -2.25 -0.83 -18.38
C GLY A 135 -3.20 0.29 -18.84
N ASP A 136 -4.07 0.79 -17.95
CA ASP A 136 -4.94 1.93 -18.28
C ASP A 136 -4.19 3.27 -18.33
N LEU A 137 -3.08 3.39 -17.58
CA LEU A 137 -2.20 4.57 -17.63
C LEU A 137 -1.57 4.78 -19.02
N ALA A 138 -1.27 3.70 -19.75
CA ALA A 138 -0.79 3.77 -21.13
C ALA A 138 -1.91 4.21 -22.08
N ARG A 139 -3.16 3.80 -21.81
CA ARG A 139 -4.34 4.20 -22.58
C ARG A 139 -4.73 5.65 -22.33
N ALA A 140 -4.64 6.13 -21.09
CA ALA A 140 -4.89 7.52 -20.72
C ALA A 140 -3.82 8.47 -21.28
N ARG A 141 -2.53 8.09 -21.27
CA ARG A 141 -1.46 8.86 -21.92
C ARG A 141 -1.56 8.83 -23.45
N GLY A 142 -1.84 7.67 -24.05
CA GLY A 142 -2.06 7.56 -25.50
C GLY A 142 -3.28 8.35 -25.98
N ASN A 143 -4.35 8.41 -25.17
CA ASN A 143 -5.54 9.22 -25.46
C ASN A 143 -5.31 10.72 -25.21
N ALA A 144 -4.48 11.12 -24.25
CA ALA A 144 -4.13 12.52 -24.04
C ALA A 144 -3.25 13.07 -25.18
N GLU A 145 -2.35 12.23 -25.72
CA GLU A 145 -1.53 12.55 -26.90
C GLU A 145 -2.37 12.57 -28.18
N GLN A 146 -3.35 11.66 -28.33
CA GLN A 146 -4.32 11.70 -29.45
C GLN A 146 -5.35 12.83 -29.33
N ALA A 147 -5.76 13.23 -28.13
CA ALA A 147 -6.64 14.38 -27.90
C ALA A 147 -5.95 15.72 -28.21
N GLN A 148 -4.62 15.80 -28.06
CA GLN A 148 -3.85 16.94 -28.55
C GLN A 148 -3.73 16.97 -30.08
N CYS A 149 -3.74 15.82 -30.76
CA CYS A 149 -3.80 15.77 -32.23
C CYS A 149 -5.21 15.97 -32.83
N THR A 150 -6.29 15.84 -32.05
CA THR A 150 -7.66 16.05 -32.57
C THR A 150 -8.20 17.47 -32.36
N PHE A 151 -7.59 18.27 -31.48
CA PHE A 151 -8.00 19.68 -31.28
C PHE A 151 -7.24 20.71 -32.15
N PHE A 152 -6.22 20.28 -32.90
CA PHE A 152 -5.45 21.12 -33.82
C PHE A 152 -5.46 20.60 -35.27
N CYS A 153 -6.61 20.11 -35.76
CA CYS A 153 -6.84 19.98 -37.21
C CYS A 153 -7.36 21.29 -37.82
N LEU A 154 -6.69 22.41 -37.55
CA LEU A 154 -6.86 23.64 -38.31
C LEU A 154 -5.49 24.09 -38.83
N LYS A 155 -5.33 23.93 -40.15
CA LYS A 155 -4.29 24.48 -41.03
C LYS A 155 -2.91 23.83 -40.96
N CYS A 156 -2.72 22.80 -41.77
CA CYS A 156 -1.52 22.72 -42.61
C CYS A 156 -1.95 22.79 -44.09
N SER A 157 -1.91 23.98 -44.65
CA SER A 157 -1.89 24.23 -46.10
C SER A 157 -0.66 25.07 -46.42
N LYS A 158 0.29 24.50 -47.14
CA LYS A 158 0.65 24.87 -48.51
C LYS A 158 1.66 23.88 -49.06
#